data_AF-A0A2Z3GFS1-F1
#
_entry.id   AF-A0A2Z3GFS1-F1
#
_cell.length_a   1.000
_cell.length_b   1.000
_cell.length_c   1.000
_cell.angle_alpha   90.00
_cell.angle_beta   90.00
_cell.angle_gamma   90.00
#
_symmetry.space_group_name_H-M   'P 1'
#
loop_
_entity.id
_entity.type
_entity.pdbx_description
1 polymer ?
#
loop_
_entity_poly.entity_id
_entity_poly.type
_entity_poly.pdbx_seq_one_letter_code
_entity_poly.pdbx_strand_id
1 'polypeptide(L)'
;MCGLVLDFNADPAVRNIADQFMFGPSLLVNPVTDYKARNRKLYLPATTGWFDFYSGKYLPGGQALTADAPLERMPLYVREGPILPSGPAVQYAAEKPTDPITLHVCTGKNAAFTL
;
A
#
# COMPACT_ATOMS: atom_id res chain seq x y z
N MET A 1 3.99 5.48 10.16
CA MET A 1 2.54 5.50 9.91
C MET A 1 2.17 6.93 9.60
N CYS A 2 1.64 7.20 8.40
CA CYS A 2 1.34 8.55 7.94
C CYS A 2 -0.13 8.61 7.49
N GLY A 3 -0.87 9.62 7.96
CA GLY A 3 -2.21 9.89 7.46
C GLY A 3 -2.16 10.30 5.99
N LEU A 4 -3.20 9.96 5.22
CA LEU A 4 -3.23 10.20 3.77
C LEU A 4 -3.00 11.67 3.39
N VAL A 5 -3.42 12.61 4.25
CA VAL A 5 -3.24 14.05 4.02
C VAL A 5 -1.76 14.47 3.88
N LEU A 6 -0.82 13.71 4.48
CA LEU A 6 0.60 14.04 4.40
C LEU A 6 1.16 13.81 2.99
N ASP A 7 0.78 12.68 2.36
CA ASP A 7 1.24 12.31 1.02
C ASP A 7 0.35 12.88 -0.10
N PHE A 8 -0.91 13.19 0.22
CA PHE A 8 -1.95 13.52 -0.76
C PHE A 8 -2.72 14.80 -0.42
N ASN A 9 -2.06 15.83 0.09
CA ASN A 9 -2.71 17.09 0.52
C ASN A 9 -3.52 17.81 -0.59
N ALA A 10 -3.15 17.60 -1.86
CA ALA A 10 -3.88 18.15 -3.01
C ALA A 10 -5.25 17.49 -3.22
N ASP A 11 -5.49 16.32 -2.65
CA ASP A 11 -6.75 15.59 -2.75
C ASP A 11 -7.65 15.91 -1.55
N PRO A 12 -8.75 16.66 -1.73
CA PRO A 12 -9.63 17.00 -0.62
C PRO A 12 -10.36 15.78 -0.04
N ALA A 13 -10.51 14.70 -0.81
CA ALA A 13 -11.23 13.51 -0.38
C ALA A 13 -10.51 12.78 0.76
N VAL A 14 -9.18 12.90 0.86
CA VAL A 14 -8.39 12.19 1.87
C VAL A 14 -8.42 12.84 3.26
N ARG A 15 -8.92 14.07 3.38
CA ARG A 15 -8.84 14.88 4.61
C ARG A 15 -9.60 14.27 5.80
N ASN A 16 -10.69 13.57 5.52
CA ASN A 16 -11.56 12.99 6.54
C ASN A 16 -11.45 11.46 6.62
N ILE A 17 -10.43 10.87 5.97
CA ILE A 17 -10.21 9.43 5.98
C ILE A 17 -9.33 9.08 7.19
N ALA A 18 -9.94 8.46 8.19
CA ALA A 18 -9.27 8.03 9.42
C ALA A 18 -8.98 6.53 9.48
N ASP A 19 -9.53 5.75 8.54
CA ASP A 19 -9.53 4.29 8.52
C ASP A 19 -8.60 3.68 7.45
N GLN A 20 -7.75 4.51 6.85
CA GLN A 20 -6.74 4.18 5.83
C GLN A 20 -5.49 5.02 6.09
N PHE A 21 -4.30 4.46 5.86
CA PHE A 21 -3.05 5.17 6.10
C PHE A 21 -1.93 4.66 5.20
N MET A 22 -0.91 5.50 5.01
CA MET A 22 0.33 5.11 4.33
C MET A 22 1.32 4.48 5.32
N PHE A 23 1.87 3.33 4.92
CA PHE A 23 3.01 2.67 5.55
C PHE A 23 4.25 2.88 4.68
N GLY A 24 5.10 3.81 5.14
CA GLY A 24 6.17 4.35 4.30
C GLY A 24 5.61 5.09 3.08
N PRO A 25 6.45 5.35 2.06
CA PRO A 25 6.02 6.11 0.88
C PRO A 25 5.19 5.29 -0.13
N SER A 26 5.11 3.97 0.07
CA SER A 26 4.75 3.03 -1.00
C SER A 26 3.48 2.22 -0.74
N LEU A 27 3.09 1.99 0.52
CA LEU A 27 2.00 1.05 0.85
C LEU A 27 0.80 1.77 1.46
N LEU A 28 -0.38 1.58 0.88
CA LEU A 28 -1.67 2.03 1.41
C LEU A 28 -2.35 0.87 2.15
N VAL A 29 -2.50 1.03 3.46
CA VAL A 29 -3.00 0.02 4.38
C VAL A 29 -4.46 0.29 4.74
N ASN A 30 -5.30 -0.74 4.67
CA ASN A 30 -6.75 -0.63 4.90
C ASN A 30 -7.24 -1.71 5.89
N PRO A 31 -7.08 -1.52 7.21
CA PRO A 31 -7.46 -2.51 8.22
C PRO A 31 -8.96 -2.82 8.28
N VAL A 32 -9.37 -4.08 8.26
CA VAL A 32 -10.78 -4.44 8.51
C VAL A 32 -11.05 -4.41 10.01
N THR A 33 -11.89 -3.47 10.45
CA THR A 33 -12.21 -3.25 11.87
C THR A 33 -13.53 -3.88 12.29
N ASP A 34 -14.38 -4.26 11.34
CA ASP A 34 -15.71 -4.82 11.61
C ASP A 34 -15.68 -6.35 11.74
N TYR A 35 -16.31 -6.87 12.79
CA TYR A 35 -16.37 -8.31 13.03
C TYR A 35 -17.09 -9.03 11.88
N LYS A 36 -16.49 -10.13 11.39
CA LYS A 36 -16.97 -10.96 10.26
C LYS A 36 -17.06 -10.27 8.90
N ALA A 37 -16.64 -9.02 8.75
CA ALA A 37 -16.55 -8.40 7.44
C ALA A 37 -15.60 -9.19 6.52
N ARG A 38 -15.96 -9.28 5.23
CA ARG A 38 -15.18 -9.96 4.18
C ARG A 38 -14.86 -9.07 2.99
N ASN A 39 -15.30 -7.83 3.07
CA ASN A 39 -15.00 -6.76 2.16
C ASN A 39 -15.06 -5.45 2.94
N ARG A 40 -14.48 -4.39 2.39
CA ARG A 40 -14.63 -3.04 2.93
C ARG A 40 -14.63 -2.00 1.83
N LYS A 41 -15.26 -0.87 2.09
CA LYS A 41 -15.10 0.32 1.27
C LYS A 41 -13.78 1.00 1.61
N LEU A 42 -13.10 1.49 0.58
CA LEU A 42 -11.89 2.29 0.71
C LEU A 42 -11.79 3.29 -0.45
N TYR A 43 -10.85 4.22 -0.35
CA TYR A 43 -10.61 5.24 -1.35
C TYR A 43 -9.18 5.17 -1.84
N LEU A 44 -9.00 5.15 -3.16
CA LEU A 44 -7.69 5.27 -3.77
C LEU A 44 -7.43 6.75 -4.06
N PRO A 45 -6.42 7.39 -3.45
CA PRO A 45 -6.08 8.79 -3.71
C PRO A 45 -5.89 9.11 -5.19
N ALA A 46 -6.39 10.27 -5.63
CA ALA A 46 -6.45 10.66 -7.04
C ALA A 46 -5.11 11.00 -7.70
N THR A 47 -4.09 11.28 -6.90
CA THR A 47 -2.81 11.80 -7.42
C THR A 47 -1.96 10.75 -8.13
N THR A 48 -2.31 9.46 -8.04
CA THR A 48 -1.47 8.36 -8.51
C THR A 48 -2.26 7.08 -8.81
N GLY A 49 -1.70 6.22 -9.66
CA GLY A 49 -2.20 4.85 -9.81
C GLY A 49 -1.81 3.95 -8.64
N TRP A 50 -2.52 2.83 -8.52
CA TRP A 50 -2.37 1.86 -7.44
C TRP A 50 -2.31 0.44 -8.01
N PHE A 51 -1.54 -0.42 -7.36
CA PHE A 51 -1.50 -1.84 -7.64
C PHE A 51 -2.00 -2.61 -6.43
N ASP A 52 -2.87 -3.57 -6.64
CA ASP A 52 -3.18 -4.55 -5.59
C ASP A 52 -1.91 -5.35 -5.28
N PHE A 53 -1.49 -5.34 -4.01
CA PHE A 53 -0.27 -6.01 -3.56
C PHE A 53 -0.27 -7.53 -3.83
N TYR A 54 -1.45 -8.16 -3.79
CA TYR A 54 -1.58 -9.61 -3.93
C TYR A 54 -1.75 -10.05 -5.38
N SER A 55 -2.62 -9.38 -6.13
CA SER A 55 -2.91 -9.76 -7.52
C SER A 55 -2.01 -9.07 -8.55
N GLY A 56 -1.32 -8.00 -8.17
CA GLY A 56 -0.55 -7.15 -9.09
C GLY A 56 -1.44 -6.34 -10.05
N LYS A 57 -2.77 -6.34 -9.85
CA LYS A 57 -3.70 -5.63 -10.74
C LYS A 57 -3.59 -4.12 -10.55
N TYR A 58 -3.42 -3.41 -11.66
CA TYR A 58 -3.47 -1.96 -11.68
C TYR A 58 -4.91 -1.42 -11.51
N LEU A 59 -5.03 -0.36 -10.73
CA LEU A 59 -6.25 0.38 -10.46
C LEU A 59 -5.95 1.88 -10.57
N PRO A 60 -6.77 2.65 -11.31
CA PRO A 60 -6.62 4.10 -11.33
C PRO A 60 -6.94 4.70 -9.96
N GLY A 61 -6.28 5.79 -9.61
CA GLY A 61 -6.62 6.58 -8.43
C GLY A 61 -7.91 7.38 -8.61
N GLY A 62 -8.37 8.01 -7.52
CA GLY A 62 -9.49 8.95 -7.52
C GLY A 62 -10.85 8.29 -7.40
N GLN A 63 -10.88 7.01 -7.03
CA GLN A 63 -12.11 6.22 -6.93
C GLN A 63 -12.25 5.59 -5.55
N ALA A 64 -13.51 5.53 -5.10
CA ALA A 64 -13.89 4.66 -3.99
C ALA A 64 -14.25 3.29 -4.54
N LEU A 65 -13.78 2.22 -3.90
CA LEU A 65 -14.09 0.85 -4.31
C LEU A 65 -14.39 -0.04 -3.10
N THR A 66 -15.09 -1.12 -3.34
CA THR A 66 -15.29 -2.20 -2.36
C THR A 66 -14.21 -3.25 -2.61
N ALA A 67 -13.26 -3.36 -1.70
CA ALA A 67 -12.16 -4.30 -1.79
C ALA A 67 -12.50 -5.59 -1.06
N ASP A 68 -12.09 -6.71 -1.65
CA ASP A 68 -12.14 -8.01 -0.99
C ASP A 68 -11.17 -8.04 0.20
N ALA A 69 -11.67 -8.53 1.33
CA ALA A 69 -10.94 -8.62 2.58
C ALA A 69 -11.25 -9.95 3.28
N PRO A 70 -10.84 -11.09 2.68
CA PRO A 70 -11.04 -12.39 3.31
C PRO A 70 -10.32 -12.44 4.66
N LEU A 71 -10.71 -13.37 5.54
CA LEU A 71 -10.19 -13.42 6.92
C LEU A 71 -8.65 -13.43 7.02
N GLU A 72 -8.00 -14.04 6.03
CA GLU A 72 -6.54 -14.22 5.98
C GLU A 72 -5.80 -13.05 5.33
N ARG A 73 -6.51 -12.07 4.75
CA ARG A 73 -5.88 -10.96 4.01
C ARG A 73 -6.56 -9.63 4.26
N MET A 74 -5.73 -8.63 4.56
CA MET A 74 -6.14 -7.25 4.65
C MET A 74 -5.91 -6.56 3.30
N PRO A 75 -6.83 -5.71 2.80
CA PRO A 75 -6.61 -4.98 1.56
C PRO A 75 -5.38 -4.08 1.65
N LEU A 76 -4.42 -4.31 0.76
CA LEU A 76 -3.14 -3.62 0.69
C LEU A 76 -2.87 -3.20 -0.75
N TYR A 77 -2.56 -1.92 -0.94
CA TYR A 77 -2.26 -1.38 -2.27
C TYR A 77 -0.88 -0.75 -2.28
N VAL A 78 -0.15 -0.98 -3.38
CA VAL A 78 1.14 -0.36 -3.64
C VAL A 78 0.89 0.85 -4.53
N ARG A 79 1.49 1.98 -4.17
CA ARG A 79 1.53 3.17 -5.02
C ARG A 79 2.20 2.82 -6.35
N GLU A 80 1.87 3.52 -7.43
CA GLU A 80 2.61 3.46 -8.69
C GLU A 80 3.96 4.19 -8.60
N GLY A 81 5.02 3.59 -9.13
CA GLY A 81 6.40 4.10 -9.12
C GLY A 81 7.39 3.53 -8.08
N PRO A 82 7.02 3.06 -6.88
CA PRO A 82 7.98 2.77 -5.83
C PRO A 82 8.85 1.55 -6.14
N ILE A 83 10.05 1.58 -5.54
CA ILE A 83 10.97 0.45 -5.44
C ILE A 83 10.83 -0.10 -4.02
N LEU A 84 10.40 -1.36 -3.89
CA LEU A 84 10.23 -2.05 -2.62
C LEU A 84 11.34 -3.09 -2.45
N PRO A 85 12.34 -2.85 -1.58
CA PRO A 85 13.31 -3.88 -1.24
C PRO A 85 12.69 -4.90 -0.29
N SER A 86 12.90 -6.19 -0.57
CA SER A 86 12.57 -7.30 0.31
C SER A 86 13.80 -8.20 0.48
N GLY A 87 14.05 -8.63 1.72
CA GLY A 87 15.09 -9.59 2.05
C GLY A 87 14.54 -11.01 2.11
N PRO A 88 15.41 -12.01 2.29
CA PRO A 88 14.99 -13.39 2.53
C PRO A 88 14.21 -13.51 3.84
N ALA A 89 13.38 -14.54 3.96
CA ALA A 89 12.70 -14.84 5.21
C ALA A 89 13.73 -15.14 6.33
N VAL A 90 13.61 -14.40 7.42
CA VAL A 90 14.43 -14.52 8.64
C VAL A 90 13.52 -14.65 9.86
N GLN A 91 13.99 -15.33 10.89
CA GLN A 91 13.34 -15.50 12.19
C GLN A 91 13.60 -14.31 13.11
N TYR A 92 14.75 -13.64 12.97
CA TYR A 92 15.10 -12.43 13.70
C TYR A 92 15.97 -11.50 12.87
N ALA A 93 15.98 -10.20 13.21
CA ALA A 93 16.55 -9.15 12.37
C ALA A 93 18.05 -9.31 12.04
N ALA A 94 18.83 -9.96 12.91
CA ALA A 94 20.28 -10.14 12.76
C ALA A 94 20.68 -11.56 12.36
N GLU A 95 19.75 -12.41 11.91
CA GLU A 95 20.02 -13.83 11.63
C GLU A 95 20.93 -14.03 10.44
N LYS A 96 20.67 -13.29 9.35
CA LYS A 96 21.38 -13.42 8.08
C LYS A 96 21.76 -12.04 7.57
N PRO A 97 22.89 -11.91 6.85
CA PRO A 97 23.13 -10.76 6.00
C PRO A 97 21.91 -10.55 5.08
N THR A 98 21.61 -9.30 4.74
CA THR A 98 20.41 -8.93 3.95
C THR A 98 20.44 -9.44 2.50
N ASP A 99 21.45 -10.23 2.13
CA ASP A 99 21.62 -10.83 0.81
C ASP A 99 20.89 -12.19 0.70
N PRO A 100 20.11 -12.44 -0.37
CA PRO A 100 19.86 -11.55 -1.52
C PRO A 100 18.70 -10.55 -1.29
N ILE A 101 18.88 -9.30 -1.73
CA ILE A 101 17.81 -8.29 -1.77
C ILE A 101 17.03 -8.42 -3.09
N THR A 102 15.71 -8.59 -2.98
CA THR A 102 14.79 -8.51 -4.12
C THR A 102 14.20 -7.11 -4.20
N LEU A 103 14.40 -6.43 -5.34
CA LEU A 103 13.81 -5.11 -5.60
C LEU A 103 12.54 -5.29 -6.44
N HIS A 104 11.38 -5.04 -5.85
CA HIS A 104 10.13 -4.99 -6.59
C HIS A 104 9.92 -3.57 -7.11
N VAL A 105 9.98 -3.39 -8.44
CA VAL A 105 9.76 -2.10 -9.11
C VAL A 105 8.33 -2.04 -9.63
N CYS A 106 7.49 -1.23 -9.00
CA CYS A 106 6.13 -0.97 -9.48
C CYS A 106 6.19 0.11 -10.57
N THR A 107 6.23 -0.31 -11.82
CA THR A 107 6.35 0.58 -13.00
C THR A 107 5.20 1.59 -13.10
N GLY A 108 5.44 2.72 -13.78
CA GLY A 108 4.38 3.68 -14.16
C GLY A 108 4.70 5.14 -13.80
N LYS A 109 5.55 5.35 -12.78
CA LYS A 109 6.15 6.66 -12.46
C LYS A 109 7.62 6.50 -12.09
N ASN A 110 8.39 7.57 -12.28
CA ASN A 110 9.78 7.64 -11.81
C ASN A 110 9.80 7.59 -10.27
N ALA A 111 10.73 6.82 -9.70
CA ALA A 111 11.01 6.84 -8.27
C ALA A 111 12.50 6.73 -7.99
N ALA A 112 12.87 7.17 -6.80
CA ALA A 112 14.20 7.01 -6.22
C ALA A 112 14.04 6.39 -4.83
N PHE A 113 14.91 5.43 -4.49
CA PHE A 113 14.98 4.80 -3.18
C PHE A 113 16.45 4.60 -2.80
N THR A 114 16.80 4.91 -1.55
CA THR A 114 18.15 4.69 -0.99
C THR A 114 18.04 3.66 0.11
N LEU A 115 18.82 2.57 -0.02
CA LEU A 115 18.89 1.47 0.95
C LEU A 115 19.76 1.84 2.16
#